data_AF-A0A084AEM8-F1
#
_entry.id   AF-A0A084AEM8-F1
#
_cell.length_a   1.000
_cell.length_b   1.000
_cell.length_c   1.000
_cell.angle_alpha   90.00
_cell.angle_beta   90.00
_cell.angle_gamma   90.00
#
_symmetry.space_group_name_H-M   'P 1'
#
loop_
_entity.id
_entity.type
_entity.pdbx_description
1 polymer ?
#
loop_
_entity_poly.entity_id
_entity_poly.type
_entity_poly.pdbx_seq_one_letter_code
_entity_poly.pdbx_strand_id
1 'polypeptide(L)'
;MRNGKTPKPKKPIYKRIWFWIVVVILVVIIGSALGGGGKDKNKDSSSKSTAASKSSSNSNASSSSSEQPKSGWTQEIYDSIVSATANFNNDGTMAYSGGTPYADIEAKVGKPTTTSESSIGDQTLVTVNWTSVSWTKGSTESVTVQYDKASGQITSKSKFNA
;
A
#
# COMPACT_ATOMS: atom_id res chain seq x y z
N MET A 1 17.05 -1.04 45.01
CA MET A 1 16.71 -1.89 43.84
C MET A 1 17.29 -1.23 42.58
N ARG A 2 17.88 -1.98 41.65
CA ARG A 2 18.45 -1.42 40.39
C ARG A 2 17.67 -1.95 39.19
N ASN A 3 16.91 -1.08 38.50
CA ASN A 3 16.13 -1.47 37.33
C ASN A 3 17.01 -1.56 36.08
N GLY A 4 17.36 -2.78 35.67
CA GLY A 4 18.04 -3.03 34.39
C GLY A 4 17.09 -2.84 33.21
N LYS A 5 17.23 -1.73 32.46
CA LYS A 5 16.63 -1.57 31.14
C LYS A 5 17.59 -2.10 30.07
N THR A 6 17.39 -3.33 29.61
CA THR A 6 18.14 -3.86 28.46
C THR A 6 17.72 -3.12 27.18
N PRO A 7 18.68 -2.58 26.39
CA PRO A 7 18.34 -1.87 25.17
C PRO A 7 17.81 -2.85 24.11
N LYS A 8 16.59 -2.62 23.62
CA LYS A 8 16.01 -3.43 22.54
C LYS A 8 16.88 -3.30 21.28
N PRO A 9 17.26 -4.40 20.60
CA PRO A 9 18.11 -4.32 19.41
C PRO A 9 17.41 -3.53 18.31
N LYS A 10 18.06 -2.46 17.81
CA LYS A 10 17.54 -1.66 16.70
C LYS A 10 17.43 -2.55 15.46
N LYS A 11 16.25 -2.56 14.83
CA LYS A 11 16.03 -3.33 13.58
C LYS A 11 17.05 -2.85 12.53
N PRO A 12 17.78 -3.77 11.85
CA PRO A 12 18.78 -3.38 10.87
C PRO A 12 18.17 -2.62 9.69
N ILE A 13 18.82 -1.52 9.30
CA ILE A 13 18.31 -0.60 8.27
C ILE A 13 18.23 -1.28 6.90
N TYR A 14 19.13 -2.24 6.63
CA TYR A 14 19.16 -3.04 5.40
C TYR A 14 17.92 -3.93 5.16
N LYS A 15 17.00 -4.07 6.14
CA LYS A 15 15.71 -4.76 5.93
C LYS A 15 14.60 -3.86 5.37
N ARG A 16 14.84 -2.56 5.15
CA ARG A 16 13.88 -1.65 4.52
C ARG A 16 14.13 -1.57 3.01
N ILE A 17 13.12 -1.81 2.19
CA ILE A 17 13.19 -1.70 0.72
C ILE A 17 13.79 -0.35 0.27
N TRP A 18 13.47 0.73 0.96
CA TRP A 18 14.01 2.07 0.70
C TRP A 18 15.55 2.14 0.80
N PHE A 19 16.19 1.35 1.67
CA PHE A 19 17.66 1.29 1.75
C PHE A 19 18.27 0.68 0.49
N TRP A 20 17.62 -0.33 -0.10
CA TRP A 20 18.11 -0.95 -1.35
C TRP A 20 18.01 -0.01 -2.55
N ILE A 21 16.95 0.81 -2.62
CA ILE A 21 16.79 1.81 -3.69
C ILE A 21 17.99 2.78 -3.72
N VAL A 22 18.41 3.29 -2.55
CA VAL A 22 19.57 4.19 -2.43
C VAL A 22 20.87 3.48 -2.85
N VAL A 23 21.06 2.22 -2.47
CA VAL A 23 22.25 1.43 -2.85
C VAL A 23 22.32 1.21 -4.36
N VAL A 24 21.21 0.88 -5.02
CA VAL A 24 21.17 0.70 -6.49
C VAL A 24 21.52 2.00 -7.22
N ILE A 25 20.97 3.13 -6.79
CA ILE A 25 21.29 4.45 -7.36
C ILE A 25 22.79 4.76 -7.26
N LEU A 26 23.40 4.50 -6.09
CA LEU A 26 24.83 4.72 -5.89
C LEU A 26 25.70 3.82 -6.80
N VAL A 27 25.31 2.55 -6.99
CA VAL A 27 26.01 1.62 -7.89
C VAL A 27 25.89 2.06 -9.36
N VAL A 28 24.75 2.59 -9.79
CA VAL A 28 24.57 3.11 -11.16
C VAL A 28 25.47 4.33 -11.41
N ILE A 29 25.55 5.27 -10.46
CA ILE A 29 26.38 6.47 -10.58
C ILE A 29 27.87 6.09 -10.72
N ILE A 30 28.35 5.12 -9.95
CA ILE A 30 29.76 4.67 -9.99
C ILE A 30 30.03 3.76 -11.20
N GLY A 31 29.09 2.87 -11.55
CA GLY A 31 29.22 1.92 -12.65
C GLY A 31 29.18 2.56 -14.06
N SER A 32 28.60 3.76 -14.17
CA SER A 32 28.50 4.49 -15.45
C SER A 32 29.86 4.95 -16.01
N ALA A 33 30.92 4.97 -15.20
CA ALA A 33 32.24 5.45 -15.60
C ALA A 33 33.12 4.40 -16.33
N LEU A 34 32.73 3.13 -16.39
CA LEU A 34 33.59 2.03 -16.87
C LEU A 34 32.91 1.07 -17.88
N GLY A 35 31.66 1.30 -18.28
CA GLY A 35 30.82 0.33 -18.98
C GLY A 35 30.59 0.56 -20.49
N GLY A 36 31.61 0.98 -21.25
CA GLY A 36 31.47 1.20 -22.70
C GLY A 36 31.86 -0.01 -23.56
N GLY A 37 30.95 -0.47 -24.45
CA GLY A 37 31.35 -1.24 -25.64
C GLY A 37 30.67 -2.58 -25.93
N GLY A 38 29.53 -2.53 -26.61
CA GLY A 38 29.39 -3.12 -27.96
C GLY A 38 29.44 -4.65 -28.22
N LYS A 39 28.31 -5.10 -28.80
CA LYS A 39 28.18 -5.95 -30.01
C LYS A 39 28.06 -7.48 -29.89
N ASP A 40 27.28 -8.00 -30.83
CA ASP A 40 26.73 -9.36 -30.91
C ASP A 40 27.73 -10.38 -31.50
N LYS A 41 27.60 -11.66 -31.11
CA LYS A 41 27.17 -12.79 -31.97
C LYS A 41 27.68 -14.17 -31.49
N ASN A 42 26.71 -15.10 -31.39
CA ASN A 42 26.74 -16.45 -31.98
C ASN A 42 27.59 -17.61 -31.38
N LYS A 43 26.85 -18.58 -30.81
CA LYS A 43 26.96 -20.06 -30.94
C LYS A 43 28.11 -20.91 -30.37
N ASP A 44 27.64 -21.80 -29.47
CA ASP A 44 27.67 -23.27 -29.54
C ASP A 44 28.83 -24.10 -28.95
N SER A 45 28.43 -25.25 -28.40
CA SER A 45 29.25 -26.41 -27.96
C SER A 45 30.23 -26.18 -26.78
N SER A 46 30.48 -27.13 -25.87
CA SER A 46 29.79 -28.40 -25.54
C SER A 46 30.33 -28.96 -24.20
N SER A 47 29.43 -29.49 -23.34
CA SER A 47 29.72 -30.51 -22.29
C SER A 47 30.62 -30.09 -21.09
N LYS A 48 30.55 -30.69 -19.89
CA LYS A 48 29.85 -31.88 -19.36
C LYS A 48 29.63 -31.76 -17.82
N SER A 49 28.56 -32.40 -17.29
CA SER A 49 28.36 -32.88 -15.88
C SER A 49 28.37 -31.85 -14.73
N THR A 50 27.52 -31.87 -13.69
CA THR A 50 26.32 -32.68 -13.27
C THR A 50 25.61 -31.86 -12.15
N ALA A 51 24.36 -32.12 -11.69
CA ALA A 51 23.35 -33.14 -11.97
C ALA A 51 21.93 -32.50 -11.88
N ALA A 52 20.92 -32.95 -12.62
CA ALA A 52 19.91 -33.96 -12.21
C ALA A 52 19.23 -33.65 -10.84
N SER A 53 18.07 -32.95 -10.76
CA SER A 53 16.69 -33.38 -11.11
C SER A 53 16.00 -34.27 -10.05
N LYS A 54 14.69 -34.21 -9.76
CA LYS A 54 13.57 -33.31 -10.14
C LYS A 54 12.30 -33.77 -9.40
N SER A 55 11.46 -32.82 -8.95
CA SER A 55 10.01 -32.95 -8.69
C SER A 55 9.46 -34.00 -7.69
N SER A 56 8.78 -33.49 -6.65
CA SER A 56 7.51 -34.04 -6.15
C SER A 56 6.67 -32.91 -5.49
N SER A 57 5.33 -32.98 -5.65
CA SER A 57 4.25 -32.25 -4.92
C SER A 57 4.64 -31.01 -4.09
N ASN A 58 4.28 -29.76 -4.42
CA ASN A 58 2.96 -29.15 -4.68
C ASN A 58 1.91 -29.29 -3.55
N SER A 59 1.20 -28.19 -3.26
CA SER A 59 0.39 -27.88 -2.05
C SER A 59 1.24 -27.60 -0.78
N ASN A 60 1.05 -26.53 0.00
CA ASN A 60 0.05 -25.44 0.04
C ASN A 60 0.75 -24.05 -0.01
N ALA A 61 0.38 -23.14 -0.91
CA ALA A 61 -0.70 -22.14 -0.80
C ALA A 61 -0.40 -21.00 0.23
N SER A 62 -0.49 -19.70 -0.09
CA SER A 62 -0.96 -19.07 -1.34
C SER A 62 -0.04 -17.95 -1.81
N SER A 63 0.27 -17.97 -3.11
CA SER A 63 0.60 -16.79 -3.89
C SER A 63 -0.61 -15.87 -4.04
N SER A 64 -0.36 -14.57 -3.96
CA SER A 64 -0.93 -13.50 -4.79
C SER A 64 0.09 -12.34 -4.68
N SER A 65 0.69 -11.78 -5.73
CA SER A 65 0.42 -11.88 -7.17
C SER A 65 -1.06 -11.81 -7.52
N SER A 66 -1.76 -10.87 -6.91
CA SER A 66 -2.98 -10.33 -7.49
C SER A 66 -2.55 -9.24 -8.47
N GLU A 67 -2.87 -9.42 -9.75
CA GLU A 67 -3.05 -8.28 -10.65
C GLU A 67 -3.94 -7.28 -9.91
N GLN A 68 -3.37 -6.12 -9.65
CA GLN A 68 -3.97 -5.10 -8.82
C GLN A 68 -5.33 -4.74 -9.43
N PRO A 69 -6.44 -4.84 -8.68
CA PRO A 69 -7.74 -4.55 -9.24
C PRO A 69 -7.69 -3.12 -9.78
N LYS A 70 -8.09 -2.93 -11.04
CA LYS A 70 -8.53 -1.61 -11.51
C LYS A 70 -9.68 -1.24 -10.59
N SER A 71 -9.40 -0.40 -9.59
CA SER A 71 -10.39 -0.03 -8.59
C SER A 71 -11.58 0.62 -9.31
N GLY A 72 -12.81 0.32 -8.88
CA GLY A 72 -14.03 0.87 -9.49
C GLY A 72 -14.25 2.37 -9.25
N TRP A 73 -13.19 3.10 -8.93
CA TRP A 73 -13.19 4.53 -8.72
C TRP A 73 -13.39 5.28 -10.04
N THR A 74 -14.45 6.06 -10.09
CA THR A 74 -14.69 7.10 -11.08
C THR A 74 -14.71 8.47 -10.38
N GLN A 75 -14.55 9.54 -11.15
CA GLN A 75 -14.62 10.88 -10.58
C GLN A 75 -15.99 11.16 -9.96
N GLU A 76 -17.10 10.72 -10.57
CA GLU A 76 -18.44 10.93 -9.99
C GLU A 76 -18.61 10.24 -8.63
N ILE A 77 -18.03 9.05 -8.41
CA ILE A 77 -18.07 8.39 -7.10
C ILE A 77 -17.31 9.22 -6.06
N TYR A 78 -16.09 9.67 -6.38
CA TYR A 78 -15.30 10.51 -5.48
C TYR A 78 -16.00 11.83 -5.13
N ASP A 79 -16.55 12.51 -6.14
CA ASP A 79 -17.21 13.80 -5.95
C ASP A 79 -18.55 13.63 -5.17
N SER A 80 -19.25 12.50 -5.33
CA SER A 80 -20.49 12.19 -4.59
C SER A 80 -20.33 11.93 -3.07
N ILE A 81 -19.11 11.65 -2.59
CA ILE A 81 -18.88 11.37 -1.17
C ILE A 81 -19.13 12.64 -0.34
N VAL A 82 -20.06 12.55 0.60
CA VAL A 82 -20.34 13.59 1.60
C VAL A 82 -19.55 13.27 2.88
N SER A 83 -18.80 14.24 3.39
CA SER A 83 -18.16 14.14 4.71
C SER A 83 -19.19 14.38 5.81
N ALA A 84 -19.18 13.55 6.84
CA ALA A 84 -20.05 13.66 8.00
C ALA A 84 -19.73 14.90 8.85
N THR A 85 -20.76 15.47 9.44
CA THR A 85 -20.67 16.52 10.46
C THR A 85 -20.39 15.89 11.81
N ALA A 86 -19.44 16.46 12.56
CA ALA A 86 -19.22 16.11 13.96
C ALA A 86 -20.26 16.79 14.85
N ASN A 87 -20.98 16.02 15.67
CA ASN A 87 -21.94 16.50 16.64
C ASN A 87 -21.39 16.21 18.04
N PHE A 88 -21.51 17.17 18.95
CA PHE A 88 -21.10 17.01 20.35
C PHE A 88 -22.33 16.80 21.21
N ASN A 89 -22.34 15.73 21.98
CA ASN A 89 -23.42 15.35 22.87
C ASN A 89 -23.26 15.99 24.25
N ASN A 90 -24.35 16.09 25.01
CA ASN A 90 -24.35 16.69 26.35
C ASN A 90 -23.52 15.88 27.39
N ASP A 91 -23.17 14.64 27.08
CA ASP A 91 -22.29 13.78 27.89
C ASP A 91 -20.79 13.96 27.56
N GLY A 92 -20.45 14.86 26.64
CA GLY A 92 -19.08 15.11 26.19
C GLY A 92 -18.58 14.16 25.09
N THR A 93 -19.39 13.20 24.64
CA THR A 93 -19.06 12.35 23.50
C THR A 93 -19.25 13.09 22.17
N MET A 94 -18.60 12.59 21.11
CA MET A 94 -18.76 13.11 19.75
C MET A 94 -19.20 12.00 18.78
N ALA A 95 -20.17 12.32 17.93
CA ALA A 95 -20.76 11.40 16.96
C ALA A 95 -20.86 12.03 15.57
N TYR A 96 -20.57 11.25 14.53
CA TYR A 96 -20.62 11.68 13.14
C TYR A 96 -21.99 11.38 12.50
N SER A 97 -22.56 12.35 11.79
CA SER A 97 -23.84 12.20 11.07
C SER A 97 -23.87 12.93 9.73
N GLY A 98 -24.74 12.46 8.81
CA GLY A 98 -24.96 13.07 7.50
C GLY A 98 -23.88 12.81 6.45
N GLY A 99 -22.88 11.97 6.74
CA GLY A 99 -21.86 11.56 5.76
C GLY A 99 -22.24 10.31 4.98
N THR A 100 -21.56 10.08 3.87
CA THR A 100 -21.71 8.83 3.09
C THR A 100 -21.17 7.64 3.91
N PRO A 101 -21.92 6.53 4.01
CA PRO A 101 -21.42 5.30 4.61
C PRO A 101 -20.20 4.74 3.86
N TYR A 102 -19.16 4.33 4.59
CA TYR A 102 -17.98 3.69 3.98
C TYR A 102 -18.34 2.42 3.20
N ALA A 103 -19.30 1.63 3.70
CA ALA A 103 -19.76 0.40 3.06
C ALA A 103 -20.29 0.63 1.63
N ASP A 104 -20.97 1.75 1.37
CA ASP A 104 -21.48 2.09 0.03
C ASP A 104 -20.33 2.35 -0.95
N ILE A 105 -19.21 2.89 -0.45
CA ILE A 105 -18.00 3.12 -1.25
C ILE A 105 -17.28 1.80 -1.49
N GLU A 106 -17.02 0.98 -0.46
CA GLU A 106 -16.40 -0.35 -0.63
C GLU A 106 -17.19 -1.22 -1.62
N ALA A 107 -18.52 -1.19 -1.56
CA ALA A 107 -19.39 -1.93 -2.48
C ALA A 107 -19.30 -1.44 -3.94
N LYS A 108 -19.04 -0.15 -4.17
CA LYS A 108 -18.92 0.45 -5.51
C LYS A 108 -17.52 0.31 -6.11
N VAL A 109 -16.48 0.59 -5.33
CA VAL A 109 -15.09 0.73 -5.84
C VAL A 109 -14.22 -0.48 -5.55
N GLY A 110 -14.69 -1.39 -4.68
CA GLY A 110 -13.95 -2.53 -4.17
C GLY A 110 -13.06 -2.19 -2.98
N LYS A 111 -12.41 -3.23 -2.44
CA LYS A 111 -11.58 -3.15 -1.24
C LYS A 111 -10.40 -2.19 -1.41
N PRO A 112 -10.00 -1.47 -0.35
CA PRO A 112 -8.81 -0.61 -0.37
C PRO A 112 -7.53 -1.43 -0.51
N THR A 113 -6.47 -0.79 -1.00
CA THR A 113 -5.12 -1.38 -1.05
C THR A 113 -4.52 -1.49 0.34
N THR A 114 -4.76 -0.49 1.20
CA THR A 114 -4.34 -0.52 2.61
C THR A 114 -5.39 0.08 3.54
N THR A 115 -5.39 -0.39 4.78
CA THR A 115 -6.23 0.09 5.88
C THR A 115 -5.34 0.34 7.11
N SER A 116 -5.59 1.43 7.83
CA SER A 116 -4.94 1.77 9.09
C SER A 116 -5.98 2.33 10.06
N GLU A 117 -5.87 2.00 11.34
CA GLU A 117 -6.76 2.53 12.39
C GLU A 117 -6.00 3.47 13.32
N SER A 118 -6.68 4.47 13.86
CA SER A 118 -6.19 5.39 14.87
C SER A 118 -7.31 5.64 15.89
N SER A 119 -6.98 5.64 17.18
CA SER A 119 -7.95 5.86 18.26
C SER A 119 -7.49 6.95 19.21
N ILE A 120 -8.42 7.83 19.59
CA ILE A 120 -8.20 8.94 20.53
C ILE A 120 -9.40 8.95 21.48
N GLY A 121 -9.18 8.62 22.75
CA GLY A 121 -10.27 8.31 23.68
C GLY A 121 -11.11 7.14 23.16
N ASP A 122 -12.43 7.28 23.22
CA ASP A 122 -13.38 6.25 22.75
C ASP A 122 -13.62 6.29 21.23
N GLN A 123 -13.10 7.28 20.51
CA GLN A 123 -13.27 7.38 19.06
C GLN A 123 -12.17 6.63 18.31
N THR A 124 -12.57 5.87 17.28
CA THR A 124 -11.65 5.19 16.36
C THR A 124 -11.93 5.63 14.93
N LEU A 125 -10.96 6.29 14.31
CA LEU A 125 -10.99 6.63 12.88
C LEU A 125 -10.22 5.57 12.09
N VAL A 126 -10.79 5.14 10.97
CA VAL A 126 -10.16 4.21 10.03
C VAL A 126 -9.80 4.96 8.76
N THR A 127 -8.51 4.95 8.41
CA THR A 127 -7.98 5.47 7.16
C THR A 127 -7.80 4.33 6.17
N VAL A 128 -8.44 4.43 5.01
CA VAL A 128 -8.33 3.47 3.90
C VAL A 128 -7.75 4.18 2.67
N ASN A 129 -6.91 3.48 1.91
CA ASN A 129 -6.23 4.04 0.75
C ASN A 129 -6.25 3.08 -0.44
N TRP A 130 -6.57 3.61 -1.62
CA TRP A 130 -6.45 2.93 -2.91
C TRP A 130 -5.29 3.59 -3.66
N THR A 131 -4.18 2.86 -3.88
CA THR A 131 -2.94 3.43 -4.44
C THR A 131 -2.83 3.37 -5.95
N SER A 132 -3.85 2.84 -6.63
CA SER A 132 -3.83 2.68 -8.10
C SER A 132 -5.23 2.80 -8.66
N VAL A 133 -5.73 4.01 -8.46
CA VAL A 133 -6.84 4.56 -9.21
C VAL A 133 -6.30 5.00 -10.57
N SER A 134 -7.13 4.90 -11.61
CA SER A 134 -6.76 5.28 -12.98
C SER A 134 -8.00 5.77 -13.73
N TRP A 135 -8.74 6.72 -13.13
CA TRP A 135 -9.87 7.35 -13.81
C TRP A 135 -9.39 8.34 -14.88
N THR A 136 -8.16 8.86 -14.76
CA THR A 136 -7.56 9.73 -15.78
C THR A 136 -6.66 8.91 -16.69
N LYS A 137 -6.87 9.03 -18.00
CA LYS A 137 -6.11 8.25 -18.98
C LYS A 137 -4.63 8.64 -18.97
N GLY A 138 -3.77 7.71 -18.55
CA GLY A 138 -2.30 7.88 -18.55
C GLY A 138 -1.71 8.36 -17.22
N SER A 139 -2.53 8.53 -16.18
CA SER A 139 -2.09 8.87 -14.83
C SER A 139 -2.41 7.74 -13.85
N THR A 140 -1.69 7.71 -12.73
CA THR A 140 -2.05 6.87 -11.57
C THR A 140 -2.43 7.80 -10.43
N GLU A 141 -3.68 7.74 -10.00
CA GLU A 141 -4.15 8.45 -8.83
C GLU A 141 -4.16 7.54 -7.60
N SER A 142 -4.26 8.18 -6.44
CA SER A 142 -4.59 7.53 -5.19
C SER A 142 -5.71 8.27 -4.49
N VAL A 143 -6.57 7.52 -3.82
CA VAL A 143 -7.68 8.04 -3.02
C VAL A 143 -7.52 7.56 -1.59
N THR A 144 -7.55 8.49 -0.65
CA THR A 144 -7.62 8.20 0.77
C THR A 144 -8.99 8.64 1.29
N VAL A 145 -9.63 7.76 2.05
CA VAL A 145 -10.88 8.03 2.77
C VAL A 145 -10.66 7.73 4.24
N GLN A 146 -11.18 8.60 5.10
CA GLN A 146 -11.26 8.38 6.54
C GLN A 146 -12.72 8.27 6.94
N TYR A 147 -13.05 7.27 7.75
CA TYR A 147 -14.37 7.09 8.32
C TYR A 147 -14.29 6.80 9.82
N ASP A 148 -15.33 7.17 10.55
CA ASP A 148 -15.47 6.82 11.96
C ASP A 148 -15.97 5.38 12.09
N LYS A 149 -15.31 4.57 12.92
CA LYS A 149 -15.56 3.14 13.05
C LYS A 149 -16.89 2.83 13.74
N ALA A 150 -17.37 3.72 14.61
CA ALA A 150 -18.60 3.53 15.36
C ALA A 150 -19.85 3.80 14.49
N SER A 151 -19.84 4.89 13.74
CA SER A 151 -20.94 5.29 12.84
C SER A 151 -20.83 4.71 11.42
N GLY A 152 -19.64 4.26 11.01
CA GLY A 152 -19.33 3.84 9.64
C GLY A 152 -19.31 4.96 8.61
N GLN A 153 -19.45 6.23 9.03
CA GLN A 153 -19.59 7.36 8.12
C GLN A 153 -18.25 8.00 7.79
N ILE A 154 -18.09 8.37 6.52
CA ILE A 154 -16.90 9.05 6.01
C ILE A 154 -16.80 10.43 6.63
N THR A 155 -15.68 10.72 7.29
CA THR A 155 -15.38 12.00 7.95
C THR A 155 -14.46 12.88 7.10
N SER A 156 -13.64 12.27 6.22
CA SER A 156 -12.75 13.00 5.31
C SER A 156 -12.42 12.19 4.06
N LYS A 157 -12.13 12.88 2.95
CA LYS A 157 -11.66 12.30 1.69
C LYS A 157 -10.54 13.17 1.10
N SER A 158 -9.57 12.54 0.46
CA SER A 158 -8.54 13.22 -0.32
C SER A 158 -8.13 12.39 -1.53
N LYS A 159 -7.62 13.07 -2.57
CA LYS A 159 -7.03 12.45 -3.75
C LYS A 159 -5.65 13.03 -4.02
N PHE A 160 -4.75 12.19 -4.52
CA PHE A 160 -3.40 12.59 -4.92
C PHE A 160 -3.11 12.01 -6.31
N ASN A 161 -2.64 12.85 -7.21
CA ASN A 161 -2.24 12.47 -8.57
C ASN A 161 -0.70 12.39 -8.60
N ALA A 162 -0.16 11.27 -9.08
CA ALA A 162 1.28 11.06 -9.25
C ALA A 162 1.78 11.52 -10.62
#